data_AF-A0A2D4WNK6-F1
#
_entry.id   AF-A0A2D4WNK6-F1
#
_cell.length_a   1.000
_cell.length_b   1.000
_cell.length_c   1.000
_cell.angle_alpha   90.00
_cell.angle_beta   90.00
_cell.angle_gamma   90.00
#
_symmetry.space_group_name_H-M   'P 1'
#
loop_
_entity.id
_entity.type
_entity.pdbx_description
1 polymer ?
#
loop_
_entity_poly.entity_id
_entity_poly.type
_entity_poly.pdbx_seq_one_letter_code
_entity_poly.pdbx_strand_id
1 'polypeptide(L)'
;MVTNRAKPSRGFTLIEVIIAGVILALGAGSLLSLTSRALQVQRRGEQKIIAASLLDELLSTVLVEGPQDFLRMNSMSGPCDAPFAEWEYKLEIDSAVGTDPFRVMAIVYSPDGDAFDCSTLIAPRLGEEPNPERIPFEPIDREGRWAELEEEAFE
;
A
#
# COMPACT_ATOMS: atom_id res chain seq x y z
N MET A 1 20.45 82.33 -0.40
CA MET A 1 19.43 81.32 -0.73
C MET A 1 19.67 80.13 0.19
N VAL A 2 18.89 80.02 1.28
CA VAL A 2 19.12 79.05 2.37
C VAL A 2 18.43 77.74 2.01
N THR A 3 19.18 76.64 1.97
CA THR A 3 18.65 75.29 1.72
C THR A 3 18.17 74.70 3.05
N ASN A 4 16.85 74.60 3.20
CA ASN A 4 16.24 73.99 4.38
C ASN A 4 16.39 72.46 4.28
N ARG A 5 17.37 71.88 5.00
CA ARG A 5 17.49 70.42 5.13
C ARG A 5 16.39 69.91 6.06
N ALA A 6 15.39 69.25 5.49
CA ALA A 6 14.38 68.53 6.25
C ALA A 6 15.05 67.45 7.12
N LYS A 7 14.74 67.47 8.42
CA LYS A 7 15.23 66.49 9.40
C LYS A 7 14.45 65.17 9.20
N PRO A 8 15.10 64.02 8.98
CA PRO A 8 14.38 62.77 8.79
C PRO A 8 13.63 62.39 10.07
N SER A 9 12.33 62.10 9.93
CA SER A 9 11.47 61.63 11.01
C SER A 9 11.91 60.23 11.44
N ARG A 10 12.54 60.13 12.62
CA ARG A 10 13.09 58.88 13.18
C ARG A 10 12.03 57.90 13.72
N GLY A 11 10.74 58.15 13.47
CA GLY A 11 9.63 57.33 13.95
C GLY A 11 9.28 56.14 13.04
N PHE A 12 9.64 56.18 11.76
CA PHE A 12 9.25 55.16 10.78
C PHE A 12 10.08 53.87 10.90
N THR A 13 11.35 53.99 11.27
CA THR A 13 12.31 52.87 11.31
C THR A 13 11.96 51.80 12.34
N LEU A 14 11.42 52.18 13.51
CA LEU A 14 11.06 51.20 14.55
C LEU A 14 9.89 50.33 14.10
N ILE A 15 8.88 50.95 13.46
CA ILE A 15 7.70 50.24 12.95
C ILE A 15 8.13 49.24 11.88
N GLU A 16 9.01 49.64 10.97
CA GLU A 16 9.52 48.77 9.91
C GLU A 16 10.28 47.55 10.46
N VAL A 17 11.13 47.74 11.47
CA VAL A 17 11.85 46.64 12.13
C VAL A 17 10.88 45.71 12.88
N ILE A 18 9.86 46.25 13.54
CA ILE A 18 8.83 45.44 14.20
C ILE A 18 8.06 44.61 13.18
N ILE A 19 7.63 45.22 12.07
CA ILE A 19 6.93 44.52 10.99
C ILE A 19 7.81 43.41 10.40
N ALA A 20 9.08 43.71 10.10
CA ALA A 20 10.03 42.71 9.60
C ALA A 20 10.21 41.55 10.59
N GLY A 21 10.31 41.85 11.89
CA GLY A 21 10.40 40.84 12.95
C GLY A 21 9.15 39.95 13.04
N VAL A 22 7.95 40.54 12.94
CA VAL A 22 6.68 39.78 12.95
C VAL A 22 6.58 38.88 11.72
N ILE A 23 6.90 39.40 10.53
CA ILE A 23 6.90 38.61 9.29
C ILE A 23 7.91 37.46 9.39
N LEU A 24 9.11 37.74 9.89
CA LEU A 24 10.14 36.71 10.10
C LEU A 24 9.67 35.63 11.07
N ALA A 25 9.04 36.00 12.18
CA ALA A 25 8.52 35.05 13.16
C ALA A 25 7.42 34.15 12.55
N LEU A 26 6.49 34.73 11.78
CA LEU A 26 5.45 33.97 11.09
C LEU A 26 6.05 33.02 10.03
N GLY A 27 7.03 33.50 9.26
CA GLY A 27 7.75 32.69 8.27
C GLY A 27 8.46 31.50 8.91
N ALA A 28 9.27 31.75 9.95
CA ALA A 28 9.97 30.69 10.67
C ALA A 28 9.01 29.68 11.32
N GLY A 29 7.93 30.16 11.95
CA GLY A 29 6.91 29.29 12.56
C GLY A 29 6.22 28.39 11.54
N SER A 30 5.85 28.93 10.37
CA SER A 30 5.21 28.13 9.31
C SER A 30 6.15 27.07 8.73
N LEU A 31 7.43 27.39 8.52
CA LEU A 31 8.43 26.43 8.05
C LEU A 31 8.61 25.27 9.04
N LEU A 32 8.76 25.56 10.34
CA LEU A 32 8.88 24.52 11.36
C LEU A 32 7.65 23.62 11.44
N SER A 33 6.45 24.21 11.31
CA SER A 33 5.20 23.45 11.27
C SER A 33 5.13 22.53 10.05
N LEU A 34 5.54 23.02 8.87
CA LEU A 34 5.57 22.21 7.64
C LEU A 34 6.56 21.06 7.75
N THR A 35 7.77 21.31 8.25
CA THR A 35 8.78 20.26 8.47
C THR A 35 8.27 19.18 9.43
N SER A 36 7.67 19.59 10.54
CA SER A 36 7.11 18.64 11.52
C SER A 36 6.01 17.77 10.91
N ARG A 37 5.13 18.37 10.12
CA ARG A 37 4.07 17.65 9.41
C ARG A 37 4.65 16.70 8.35
N ALA A 38 5.67 17.12 7.61
CA ALA A 38 6.34 16.29 6.61
C ALA A 38 6.96 15.04 7.25
N LEU A 39 7.65 15.20 8.39
CA LEU A 39 8.23 14.08 9.14
C LEU A 39 7.17 13.10 9.65
N GLN A 40 6.04 13.60 10.15
CA GLN A 40 4.92 12.74 10.57
C GLN A 40 4.33 11.94 9.41
N VAL A 41 4.14 12.59 8.25
CA VAL A 41 3.66 11.92 7.03
C VAL A 41 4.65 10.86 6.56
N GLN A 42 5.95 11.16 6.60
CA GLN A 42 7.00 10.20 6.22
C GLN A 42 6.98 8.95 7.11
N ARG A 43 6.99 9.11 8.45
CA ARG A 43 6.94 7.98 9.39
C ARG A 43 5.71 7.10 9.17
N ARG A 44 4.55 7.73 8.94
CA ARG A 44 3.31 6.99 8.64
C ARG A 44 3.38 6.26 7.30
N GLY A 45 4.08 6.84 6.33
CA GLY A 45 4.37 6.19 5.05
C GLY A 45 5.25 4.95 5.22
N GLU A 46 6.33 5.07 6.00
CA GLU A 46 7.22 3.95 6.33
C GLU A 46 6.45 2.80 6.98
N GLN A 47 5.62 3.09 7.98
CA GLN A 47 4.77 2.07 8.63
C GLN A 47 3.82 1.38 7.66
N LYS A 48 3.19 2.13 6.75
CA LYS A 48 2.28 1.56 5.75
C LYS A 48 3.02 0.65 4.75
N ILE A 49 4.24 1.01 4.36
CA ILE A 49 5.05 0.19 3.46
C ILE A 49 5.42 -1.13 4.13
N ILE A 50 5.85 -1.07 5.40
CA ILE A 50 6.17 -2.27 6.19
C ILE A 50 4.92 -3.14 6.35
N ALA A 51 3.81 -2.55 6.79
CA ALA A 51 2.54 -3.26 6.96
C ALA A 51 2.09 -3.94 5.66
N ALA A 52 2.15 -3.24 4.52
CA ALA A 52 1.80 -3.81 3.22
C ALA A 52 2.70 -4.99 2.83
N SER A 53 4.00 -4.89 3.09
CA SER A 53 4.95 -5.99 2.86
C SER A 53 4.63 -7.22 3.73
N LEU A 54 4.34 -7.02 5.02
CA LEU A 54 4.00 -8.09 5.95
C LEU A 54 2.67 -8.76 5.59
N LEU A 55 1.67 -7.96 5.20
CA LEU A 55 0.38 -8.48 4.73
C LEU A 55 0.55 -9.33 3.46
N ASP A 56 1.35 -8.87 2.50
CA ASP A 56 1.63 -9.62 1.27
C ASP A 56 2.35 -10.94 1.55
N GLU A 57 3.36 -10.92 2.43
CA GLU A 57 4.07 -12.12 2.87
C GLU A 57 3.13 -13.14 3.53
N LEU A 58 2.30 -12.71 4.48
CA LEU A 58 1.33 -13.58 5.15
C LEU A 58 0.34 -14.20 4.16
N LEU A 59 -0.24 -13.40 3.26
CA LEU A 59 -1.19 -13.88 2.27
C LEU A 59 -0.52 -14.81 1.25
N SER A 60 0.72 -14.52 0.86
CA SER A 60 1.52 -15.36 -0.04
C SER A 60 1.83 -16.71 0.59
N THR A 61 2.21 -16.75 1.88
CA THR A 61 2.42 -18.01 2.61
C THR A 61 1.16 -18.85 2.65
N VAL A 62 0.00 -18.25 2.97
CA VAL A 62 -1.28 -18.96 2.97
C VAL A 62 -1.64 -19.47 1.57
N LEU A 63 -1.32 -18.72 0.51
CA LEU A 63 -1.53 -19.15 -0.88
C LEU A 63 -0.63 -20.33 -1.28
N VAL A 64 0.64 -20.30 -0.86
CA VAL A 64 1.65 -21.34 -1.18
C VAL A 64 1.43 -22.62 -0.40
N GLU A 65 0.97 -22.55 0.85
CA GLU A 65 0.66 -23.76 1.62
C GLU A 65 -0.75 -24.27 1.29
N GLY A 66 -1.68 -23.35 1.11
CA GLY A 66 -3.11 -23.63 0.98
C GLY A 66 -3.85 -23.29 2.28
N PRO A 67 -5.03 -22.63 2.21
CA PRO A 67 -5.76 -22.18 3.40
C PRO A 67 -6.13 -23.30 4.39
N GLN A 68 -6.41 -24.51 3.89
CA GLN A 68 -6.82 -25.64 4.71
C GLN A 68 -5.66 -26.25 5.51
N ASP A 69 -4.49 -26.38 4.89
CA ASP A 69 -3.30 -26.95 5.53
C ASP A 69 -2.68 -25.94 6.49
N PHE A 70 -2.66 -24.66 6.09
CA PHE A 70 -2.19 -23.58 6.94
C PHE A 70 -2.92 -23.54 8.29
N LEU A 71 -4.26 -23.66 8.28
CA LEU A 71 -5.09 -23.72 9.50
C LEU A 71 -4.74 -24.86 10.45
N ARG A 72 -4.18 -25.96 9.94
CA ARG A 72 -3.85 -27.15 10.74
C ARG A 72 -2.43 -27.12 11.27
N MET A 73 -1.52 -26.49 10.53
CA MET A 73 -0.08 -26.58 10.76
C MET A 73 0.50 -25.32 11.42
N ASN A 74 -0.13 -24.17 11.23
CA ASN A 74 0.41 -22.88 11.68
C ASN A 74 -0.47 -22.21 12.72
N SER A 75 0.13 -21.25 13.44
CA SER A 75 -0.60 -20.37 14.33
C SER A 75 -1.31 -19.28 13.53
N MET A 76 -2.53 -18.93 13.93
CA MET A 76 -3.32 -17.86 13.29
C MET A 76 -3.03 -16.47 13.84
N SER A 77 -2.13 -16.36 14.82
CA SER A 77 -1.72 -15.08 15.40
C SER A 77 -0.38 -15.23 16.09
N GLY A 78 0.40 -14.16 16.14
CA GLY A 78 1.66 -14.11 16.85
C GLY A 78 2.51 -12.90 16.46
N PRO A 79 3.74 -12.81 16.97
CA PRO A 79 4.71 -11.84 16.46
C PRO A 79 5.11 -12.20 15.03
N CYS A 80 5.41 -11.18 14.23
CA CYS A 80 6.02 -11.36 12.91
C CYS A 80 7.47 -11.86 13.03
N ASP A 81 8.01 -12.38 11.93
CA ASP A 81 9.39 -12.83 11.87
C ASP A 81 10.38 -11.65 11.86
N ALA A 82 11.64 -11.95 12.21
CA ALA A 82 12.71 -10.97 12.14
C ALA A 82 12.87 -10.43 10.70
N PRO A 83 13.05 -9.12 10.49
CA PRO A 83 13.44 -8.11 11.48
C PRO A 83 12.30 -7.40 12.20
N PHE A 84 11.04 -7.78 11.97
CA PHE A 84 9.85 -7.05 12.43
C PHE A 84 9.16 -7.72 13.63
N ALA A 85 9.93 -8.31 14.55
CA ALA A 85 9.40 -9.07 15.69
C ALA A 85 8.58 -8.21 16.67
N GLU A 86 8.68 -6.88 16.58
CA GLU A 86 7.85 -5.93 17.30
C GLU A 86 6.43 -5.75 16.71
N TRP A 87 6.18 -6.25 15.50
CA TRP A 87 4.87 -6.29 14.88
C TRP A 87 4.16 -7.59 15.25
N GLU A 88 2.84 -7.51 15.38
CA GLU A 88 2.00 -8.69 15.60
C GLU A 88 1.07 -8.90 14.41
N TYR A 89 0.78 -10.15 14.09
CA TYR A 89 -0.19 -10.50 13.06
C TYR A 89 -1.33 -11.32 13.62
N LYS A 90 -2.44 -11.29 12.87
CA LYS A 90 -3.59 -12.15 13.03
C LYS A 90 -4.14 -12.51 11.65
N LEU A 91 -4.48 -13.77 11.47
CA LEU A 91 -5.13 -14.31 10.29
C LEU A 91 -6.53 -14.79 10.66
N GLU A 92 -7.48 -14.52 9.78
CA GLU A 92 -8.84 -15.02 9.84
C GLU A 92 -9.15 -15.70 8.50
N ILE A 93 -9.44 -17.00 8.54
CA ILE A 93 -9.73 -17.79 7.34
C ILE A 93 -11.16 -18.33 7.49
N ASP A 94 -12.07 -17.78 6.68
CA ASP A 94 -13.45 -18.26 6.63
C ASP A 94 -13.52 -19.49 5.73
N SER A 95 -14.17 -20.55 6.23
CA SER A 95 -14.30 -21.81 5.53
C SER A 95 -15.13 -21.68 4.26
N ALA A 96 -14.57 -22.11 3.13
CA ALA A 96 -15.34 -22.34 1.92
C ALA A 96 -16.27 -23.55 2.06
N VAL A 97 -17.48 -23.46 1.52
CA VAL A 97 -18.39 -24.59 1.36
C VAL A 97 -18.20 -25.16 -0.05
N GLY A 98 -17.78 -26.42 -0.16
CA GLY A 98 -17.61 -27.08 -1.46
C GLY A 98 -16.44 -26.52 -2.28
N THR A 99 -16.74 -25.93 -3.45
CA THR A 99 -15.75 -25.39 -4.40
C THR A 99 -15.51 -23.88 -4.27
N ASP A 100 -16.17 -23.23 -3.31
CA ASP A 100 -16.00 -21.80 -3.10
C ASP A 100 -14.57 -21.46 -2.68
N PRO A 101 -14.06 -20.25 -2.98
CA PRO A 101 -12.78 -19.81 -2.46
C PRO A 101 -12.88 -19.49 -0.97
N PHE A 102 -11.80 -19.74 -0.24
CA PHE A 102 -11.65 -19.31 1.15
C PHE A 102 -11.46 -17.80 1.18
N ARG A 103 -12.13 -17.13 2.13
CA ARG A 103 -11.82 -15.73 2.43
C ARG A 103 -10.72 -15.71 3.48
N VAL A 104 -9.59 -15.11 3.11
CA VAL A 104 -8.43 -14.98 3.99
C VAL A 104 -8.24 -13.50 4.28
N MET A 105 -8.33 -13.12 5.55
CA MET A 105 -8.06 -11.77 6.04
C MET A 105 -6.80 -11.80 6.90
N ALA A 106 -5.78 -11.06 6.48
CA ALA A 106 -4.59 -10.80 7.25
C ALA A 106 -4.72 -9.44 7.92
N ILE A 107 -4.34 -9.36 9.19
CA ILE A 107 -4.30 -8.15 9.99
C ILE A 107 -2.90 -8.08 10.60
N VAL A 108 -2.25 -6.92 10.49
CA VAL A 108 -0.99 -6.62 11.17
C VAL A 108 -1.15 -5.40 12.07
N TYR A 109 -0.58 -5.49 13.26
CA TYR A 109 -0.59 -4.46 14.28
C TYR A 109 0.80 -3.84 14.38
N SER A 110 0.87 -2.52 14.23
CA SER A 110 2.11 -1.79 14.43
C SER A 110 2.47 -1.70 15.92
N PRO A 111 3.75 -1.44 16.25
CA PRO A 111 4.17 -1.18 17.63
C PRO A 111 3.45 0.01 18.27
N ASP A 112 2.95 0.95 17.46
CA ASP A 112 2.19 2.12 17.91
C ASP A 112 0.70 1.81 18.14
N GLY A 113 0.25 0.59 17.82
CA GLY A 113 -1.13 0.13 17.99
C GLY A 113 -2.03 0.35 16.77
N ASP A 114 -1.49 0.82 15.65
CA ASP A 114 -2.25 0.96 14.40
C ASP A 114 -2.47 -0.42 13.77
N ALA A 115 -3.71 -0.70 13.33
CA ALA A 115 -4.06 -1.93 12.64
C ALA A 115 -4.15 -1.69 11.12
N PHE A 116 -3.62 -2.64 10.35
CA PHE A 116 -3.72 -2.68 8.90
C PHE A 116 -4.22 -4.05 8.47
N ASP A 117 -5.24 -4.08 7.62
CA ASP A 117 -5.85 -5.32 7.15
C ASP A 117 -5.87 -5.41 5.63
N CYS A 118 -5.85 -6.65 5.13
CA CYS A 118 -6.06 -6.97 3.73
C CYS A 118 -6.80 -8.31 3.63
N SER A 119 -7.83 -8.36 2.80
CA SER A 119 -8.59 -9.58 2.54
C SER A 119 -8.48 -10.02 1.09
N THR A 120 -8.33 -11.32 0.87
CA THR A 120 -8.31 -11.92 -0.46
C THR A 120 -9.10 -13.23 -0.49
N LEU A 121 -9.38 -13.71 -1.70
CA LEU A 121 -10.04 -14.98 -1.95
C LEU A 121 -9.04 -15.99 -2.50
N ILE A 122 -8.88 -17.12 -1.82
CA ILE A 122 -7.92 -18.18 -2.20
C ILE A 122 -8.68 -19.46 -2.49
N ALA A 123 -8.51 -19.99 -3.70
CA ALA A 123 -9.16 -21.24 -4.10
C ALA A 123 -8.61 -22.44 -3.29
N PRO A 124 -9.46 -23.44 -2.96
CA PRO A 124 -8.98 -24.70 -2.40
C PRO A 124 -8.03 -25.42 -3.36
N ARG A 125 -7.05 -26.13 -2.81
CA ARG A 125 -6.28 -27.11 -3.58
C ARG A 125 -7.15 -28.35 -3.83
N LEU A 126 -7.64 -28.48 -5.05
CA LEU A 126 -8.37 -29.65 -5.53
C LEU A 126 -7.37 -30.76 -5.93
N GLY A 127 -6.67 -31.33 -4.95
CA GLY A 127 -5.81 -32.52 -5.13
C GLY A 127 -4.47 -32.30 -5.86
N GLU A 128 -3.76 -33.42 -6.10
CA GLU A 128 -2.48 -33.49 -6.83
C GLU A 128 -2.66 -33.87 -8.31
N GLU A 129 -3.90 -33.83 -8.82
CA GLU A 129 -4.14 -34.17 -10.22
C GLU A 129 -3.31 -33.24 -11.13
N PRO A 130 -2.49 -33.80 -12.05
CA PRO A 130 -1.71 -32.98 -12.95
C PRO A 130 -2.65 -32.01 -13.66
N ASN A 131 -2.23 -30.75 -13.75
CA ASN A 131 -2.96 -29.79 -14.58
C ASN A 131 -3.21 -30.44 -15.95
N PRO A 132 -4.46 -30.45 -16.44
CA PRO A 132 -4.74 -31.00 -17.75
C PRO A 132 -3.85 -30.30 -18.78
N GLU A 133 -3.36 -31.05 -19.75
CA GLU A 133 -2.58 -30.51 -20.85
C GLU A 133 -3.38 -29.39 -21.53
N ARG A 134 -2.94 -28.14 -21.35
CA ARG A 134 -3.56 -26.95 -21.96
C ARG A 134 -3.08 -26.74 -23.38
N ILE A 135 -2.87 -27.83 -24.12
CA ILE A 135 -2.61 -27.78 -25.55
C ILE A 135 -3.89 -28.18 -26.28
N PRO A 136 -4.26 -27.45 -27.34
CA PRO A 136 -5.28 -27.93 -28.25
C PRO A 136 -4.91 -29.33 -28.74
N PHE A 137 -5.88 -30.26 -28.74
CA PHE A 137 -5.67 -31.63 -29.26
C PHE A 137 -5.27 -31.62 -30.74
N GLU A 138 -5.74 -30.62 -31.47
CA GLU A 138 -5.44 -30.40 -32.87
C GLU A 138 -4.70 -29.08 -33.05
N PRO A 139 -3.66 -29.04 -33.90
CA PRO A 139 -3.04 -27.78 -34.30
C PRO A 139 -4.11 -26.82 -34.80
N ILE A 140 -4.05 -25.57 -34.36
CA ILE A 140 -4.97 -24.53 -34.84
C ILE A 140 -4.71 -24.35 -36.34
N ASP A 141 -5.65 -24.81 -37.18
CA ASP A 141 -5.62 -24.57 -38.61
C ASP A 141 -5.96 -23.10 -38.88
N ARG A 142 -4.92 -22.30 -39.13
CA ARG A 142 -5.09 -20.89 -39.45
C ARG A 142 -5.47 -20.69 -40.91
N GLU A 143 -5.00 -21.56 -41.82
CA GLU A 143 -5.22 -21.42 -43.26
C GLU A 143 -6.68 -21.69 -43.61
N GLY A 144 -7.25 -22.77 -43.06
CA GLY A 144 -8.68 -23.07 -43.20
C GLY A 144 -9.57 -21.94 -42.68
N ARG A 145 -9.23 -21.37 -41.51
CA ARG A 145 -10.00 -20.24 -40.94
C ARG A 145 -9.96 -18.98 -41.80
N TRP A 146 -8.83 -18.68 -42.46
CA TRP A 146 -8.75 -17.52 -43.35
C TRP A 146 -9.53 -17.75 -44.64
N ALA A 147 -9.55 -18.98 -45.17
CA ALA A 147 -10.31 -19.34 -46.35
C ALA A 147 -11.83 -19.24 -46.12
N GLU A 148 -12.32 -19.72 -44.97
CA GLU A 148 -13.74 -19.59 -44.58
C GLU A 148 -14.17 -18.12 -44.42
N LEU A 149 -13.32 -17.27 -43.82
CA LEU A 149 -13.57 -15.84 -43.68
C LEU A 149 -13.54 -15.08 -45.01
N GLU A 150 -12.72 -15.53 -45.97
CA GLU A 150 -12.72 -14.97 -47.33
C GLU A 150 -14.00 -15.38 -48.06
N GLU A 151 -14.41 -16.65 -48.02
CA GLU A 151 -15.66 -17.10 -48.64
C GLU A 151 -16.90 -16.39 -48.08
N GLU A 152 -17.01 -16.22 -46.76
CA GLU A 152 -18.10 -15.44 -46.13
C GLU A 152 -18.08 -13.95 -46.48
N ALA A 153 -16.92 -13.38 -46.83
CA ALA A 153 -16.81 -11.97 -47.24
C ALA A 153 -17.22 -11.74 -48.72
N PHE A 154 -17.37 -12.81 -49.50
CA PHE A 154 -17.76 -12.79 -50.90
C PHE A 154 -19.21 -13.28 -51.16
N GLU A 155 -19.95 -13.72 -50.13
CA GLU A 155 -21.42 -13.87 -50.13
C GLU A 155 -22.14 -12.57 -49.72
#